data_AF-A0A7V2CXN4-F1
#
_entry.id   AF-A0A7V2CXN4-F1
#
_cell.length_a   1.000
_cell.length_b   1.000
_cell.length_c   1.000
_cell.angle_alpha   90.00
_cell.angle_beta   90.00
_cell.angle_gamma   90.00
#
_symmetry.space_group_name_H-M   'P 1'
#
loop_
_entity.id
_entity.type
_entity.pdbx_description
1 polymer ?
#
loop_
_entity_poly.entity_id
_entity_poly.type
_entity_poly.pdbx_seq_one_letter_code
_entity_poly.pdbx_strand_id
1 'polypeptide(L)'
;MCAAATPPPCRRSKSPWPGSPSSSRRAGHCPPANSRPPDRHPRGRGTPAATHASGVPQVQALPVLAGRRPTPQTAHPMTTANKITITRILLIPVFVMFAVYYGESVRAGHPQESLRAAAIAVFLAAALSDGIDGFLARRFNQRSRLGEILDPIADKGLLITTILTLTFTDWKYTFPAWFPVLVIGRDLVILTGAAVLQFVNGHLEVRPSLLGKAATALQMSAIAWIMFQLPNPFWVVAAAGAATLLSGFGYVADAIRQLHIGGHGNPRT
;
A
#
# COMPACT_ATOMS: atom_id res chain seq x y z
N MET A 1 -2.21 39.85 -58.92
CA MET A 1 -3.43 39.44 -58.19
C MET A 1 -3.10 38.14 -57.44
N CYS A 2 -2.80 38.23 -56.14
CA CYS A 2 -2.59 37.06 -55.28
C CYS A 2 -3.72 37.01 -54.26
N ALA A 3 -4.48 35.92 -54.27
CA ALA A 3 -5.58 35.64 -53.35
C ALA A 3 -5.03 35.06 -52.04
N ALA A 4 -5.42 35.66 -50.90
CA ALA A 4 -5.15 35.15 -49.56
C ALA A 4 -6.36 34.35 -49.06
N ALA A 5 -6.09 33.11 -48.64
CA ALA A 5 -7.07 32.14 -48.15
C ALA A 5 -7.53 32.45 -46.71
N THR A 6 -8.82 32.27 -46.46
CA THR A 6 -9.50 32.38 -45.16
C THR A 6 -9.40 31.07 -44.36
N PRO A 7 -9.23 31.12 -43.02
CA PRO A 7 -9.25 29.91 -42.19
C PRO A 7 -10.68 29.47 -41.81
N PRO A 8 -10.94 28.15 -41.64
CA PRO A 8 -12.25 27.62 -41.26
C PRO A 8 -12.53 27.69 -39.74
N PRO A 9 -13.80 27.63 -39.31
CA PRO A 9 -14.20 27.86 -37.92
C PRO A 9 -14.04 26.64 -36.99
N CYS A 10 -13.68 26.92 -35.73
CA CYS A 10 -13.57 25.96 -34.64
C CYS A 10 -14.92 25.28 -34.31
N ARG A 11 -14.92 23.95 -34.41
CA ARG A 11 -16.05 23.05 -34.12
C ARG A 11 -16.15 22.79 -32.61
N ARG A 12 -17.23 23.23 -31.96
CA ARG A 12 -17.58 22.87 -30.57
C ARG A 12 -17.98 21.39 -30.50
N SER A 13 -17.23 20.57 -29.75
CA SER A 13 -17.64 19.21 -29.39
C SER A 13 -18.52 19.24 -28.14
N LYS A 14 -19.74 18.71 -28.26
CA LYS A 14 -20.69 18.50 -27.16
C LYS A 14 -20.22 17.32 -26.30
N SER A 15 -20.06 17.51 -24.99
CA SER A 15 -19.94 16.42 -24.01
C SER A 15 -21.34 15.92 -23.59
N PRO A 16 -21.58 14.61 -23.45
CA PRO A 16 -22.87 14.05 -23.08
C PRO A 16 -22.88 13.60 -21.61
N TRP A 17 -23.47 14.37 -20.70
CA TRP A 17 -23.89 13.87 -19.38
C TRP A 17 -25.11 14.66 -18.88
N PRO A 18 -26.24 14.00 -18.57
CA PRO A 18 -27.39 14.64 -17.93
C PRO A 18 -27.30 14.46 -16.42
N GLY A 19 -27.47 15.55 -15.65
CA GLY A 19 -27.79 15.45 -14.22
C GLY A 19 -27.08 16.48 -13.33
N SER A 20 -27.69 17.65 -13.16
CA SER A 20 -27.96 18.26 -11.83
C SER A 20 -28.54 19.68 -11.99
N PRO A 21 -29.39 20.14 -11.05
CA PRO A 21 -30.20 21.34 -11.23
C PRO A 21 -29.52 22.63 -10.72
N SER A 22 -29.81 23.71 -11.45
CA SER A 22 -29.89 25.13 -11.07
C SER A 22 -29.45 25.56 -9.67
N SER A 23 -28.56 26.56 -9.59
CA SER A 23 -28.95 27.97 -9.34
C SER A 23 -27.81 28.80 -8.71
N SER A 24 -27.89 30.11 -8.96
CA SER A 24 -27.24 31.23 -8.26
C SER A 24 -25.83 31.68 -8.69
N ARG A 25 -25.87 32.65 -9.63
CA ARG A 25 -25.27 33.99 -9.56
C ARG A 25 -24.03 34.17 -8.64
N ARG A 26 -22.91 34.57 -9.24
CA ARG A 26 -22.26 35.85 -8.91
C ARG A 26 -21.30 36.32 -10.00
N ALA A 27 -21.44 37.59 -10.33
CA ALA A 27 -20.65 38.33 -11.29
C ALA A 27 -19.22 38.57 -10.78
N GLY A 28 -18.25 38.47 -11.69
CA GLY A 28 -16.87 38.91 -11.48
C GLY A 28 -16.38 39.58 -12.76
N HIS A 29 -16.16 40.89 -12.68
CA HIS A 29 -15.64 41.74 -13.74
C HIS A 29 -14.21 41.35 -14.15
N CYS A 30 -13.91 41.38 -15.45
CA CYS A 30 -12.57 41.44 -16.00
C CYS A 30 -12.40 42.77 -16.76
N PRO A 31 -11.33 43.54 -16.55
CA PRO A 31 -11.01 44.69 -17.40
C PRO A 31 -10.28 44.24 -18.68
N PRO A 32 -10.36 45.01 -19.79
CA PRO A 32 -9.78 44.62 -21.07
C PRO A 32 -8.29 44.98 -21.17
N ALA A 33 -7.56 44.12 -21.88
CA ALA A 33 -6.19 44.33 -22.32
C ALA A 33 -6.15 45.42 -23.41
N ASN A 34 -5.32 46.44 -23.21
CA ASN A 34 -5.06 47.49 -24.20
C ASN A 34 -3.84 47.10 -25.06
N SER A 35 -3.98 47.29 -26.36
CA SER A 35 -3.02 46.93 -27.39
C SER A 35 -2.64 48.16 -28.21
N ARG A 36 -1.34 48.50 -28.28
CA ARG A 36 -0.51 48.68 -29.51
C ARG A 36 0.76 49.55 -29.29
N PRO A 37 1.80 49.38 -30.14
CA PRO A 37 3.16 49.98 -30.04
C PRO A 37 3.36 51.07 -31.15
N PRO A 38 4.58 51.34 -31.68
CA PRO A 38 5.93 51.58 -31.12
C PRO A 38 6.42 53.03 -31.43
N ASP A 39 7.55 53.48 -30.88
CA ASP A 39 8.31 54.58 -31.50
C ASP A 39 9.84 54.47 -31.31
N ARG A 40 10.56 54.85 -32.37
CA ARG A 40 12.00 54.69 -32.60
C ARG A 40 12.79 55.97 -32.25
N HIS A 41 13.96 55.75 -31.62
CA HIS A 41 15.26 56.45 -31.79
C HIS A 41 15.42 57.95 -31.38
N PRO A 42 16.66 58.52 -31.26
CA PRO A 42 18.01 57.94 -31.10
C PRO A 42 18.99 58.69 -30.13
N ARG A 43 20.20 58.12 -29.98
CA ARG A 43 21.55 58.74 -29.73
C ARG A 43 21.89 59.39 -28.38
N GLY A 44 23.03 58.96 -27.81
CA GLY A 44 23.84 59.75 -26.88
C GLY A 44 25.12 59.03 -26.42
N ARG A 45 26.29 59.48 -26.86
CA ARG A 45 27.65 58.95 -26.59
C ARG A 45 28.05 59.01 -25.11
N GLY A 46 28.93 58.10 -24.69
CA GLY A 46 29.83 58.29 -23.56
C GLY A 46 30.73 57.07 -23.28
N THR A 47 31.99 57.16 -23.71
CA THR A 47 33.17 56.41 -23.22
C THR A 47 34.18 57.47 -22.70
N PRO A 48 35.28 57.17 -21.97
CA PRO A 48 35.97 55.89 -21.77
C PRO A 48 36.57 55.65 -20.35
N ALA A 49 37.29 54.52 -20.23
CA ALA A 49 38.52 54.31 -19.46
C ALA A 49 38.46 54.02 -17.94
N ALA A 50 38.94 52.84 -17.56
CA ALA A 50 40.08 52.69 -16.63
C ALA A 50 40.55 51.22 -16.61
N THR A 51 41.70 50.99 -17.24
CA THR A 51 42.54 49.81 -17.09
C THR A 51 43.39 50.02 -15.83
N HIS A 52 43.41 49.09 -14.88
CA HIS A 52 44.61 48.83 -14.06
C HIS A 52 44.51 47.45 -13.41
N ALA A 53 45.31 46.54 -13.94
CA ALA A 53 45.69 45.29 -13.30
C ALA A 53 46.68 45.58 -12.16
N SER A 54 46.55 44.88 -11.03
CA SER A 54 47.63 44.41 -10.14
C SER A 54 47.04 43.88 -8.83
N GLY A 55 47.36 42.64 -8.45
CA GLY A 55 47.33 42.23 -7.04
C GLY A 55 46.71 40.86 -6.74
N VAL A 56 47.57 39.84 -6.69
CA VAL A 56 47.51 38.64 -5.83
C VAL A 56 46.27 37.72 -5.94
N PRO A 57 46.40 36.45 -6.36
CA PRO A 57 45.32 35.48 -6.19
C PRO A 57 45.16 35.19 -4.69
N GLN A 58 44.09 35.74 -4.10
CA GLN A 58 43.63 35.40 -2.77
C GLN A 58 43.21 33.93 -2.81
N VAL A 59 44.01 33.04 -2.21
CA VAL A 59 43.64 31.65 -1.96
C VAL A 59 42.40 31.68 -1.08
N GLN A 60 41.23 31.53 -1.71
CA GLN A 60 39.99 31.30 -1.01
C GLN A 60 40.16 29.96 -0.30
N ALA A 61 40.37 30.02 1.02
CA ALA A 61 40.21 28.86 1.87
C ALA A 61 38.79 28.33 1.65
N LEU A 62 38.68 27.17 1.00
CA LEU A 62 37.44 26.40 0.91
C LEU A 62 36.87 26.28 2.33
N PRO A 63 35.55 26.44 2.49
CA PRO A 63 34.92 26.22 3.78
C PRO A 63 35.19 24.77 4.16
N VAL A 64 35.93 24.57 5.26
CA VAL A 64 35.98 23.28 5.95
C VAL A 64 34.52 22.94 6.22
N LEU A 65 34.00 22.00 5.45
CA LEU A 65 32.65 21.48 5.60
C LEU A 65 32.61 20.93 7.01
N ALA A 66 32.05 21.70 7.93
CA ALA A 66 31.79 21.29 9.29
C ALA A 66 30.97 20.01 9.16
N GLY A 67 31.64 18.88 9.39
CA GLY A 67 31.01 17.58 9.35
C GLY A 67 29.79 17.67 10.25
N ARG A 68 28.61 17.50 9.65
CA ARG A 68 27.39 17.22 10.41
C ARG A 68 27.75 16.06 11.31
N ARG A 69 28.02 16.33 12.59
CA ARG A 69 28.03 15.30 13.61
C ARG A 69 26.69 14.59 13.42
N PRO A 70 26.64 13.26 13.18
CA PRO A 70 25.38 12.57 13.23
C PRO A 70 24.82 12.86 14.62
N THR A 71 23.73 13.62 14.68
CA THR A 71 23.00 13.83 15.92
C THR A 71 22.78 12.45 16.51
N PRO A 72 23.10 12.21 17.80
CA PRO A 72 22.79 10.94 18.42
C PRO A 72 21.30 10.73 18.19
N GLN A 73 20.95 9.66 17.46
CA GLN A 73 19.57 9.28 17.24
C GLN A 73 19.00 8.98 18.61
N THR A 74 18.38 9.98 19.21
CA THR A 74 17.71 9.85 20.49
C THR A 74 16.64 8.79 20.28
N ALA A 75 16.71 7.73 21.08
CA ALA A 75 15.79 6.60 21.03
C ALA A 75 14.35 7.13 20.90
N HIS A 76 13.75 6.93 19.73
CA HIS A 76 12.39 7.36 19.48
C HIS A 76 11.48 6.64 20.50
N PRO A 77 10.68 7.36 21.30
CA PRO A 77 9.71 6.70 22.16
C PRO A 77 8.81 5.83 21.28
N MET A 78 8.64 4.57 21.66
CA MET A 78 7.89 3.59 20.87
C MET A 78 6.50 4.14 20.56
N THR A 79 6.25 4.40 19.29
CA THR A 79 4.92 4.80 18.79
C THR A 79 3.89 3.75 19.18
N THR A 80 2.65 4.17 19.43
CA THR A 80 1.53 3.28 19.76
C THR A 80 1.46 2.10 18.78
N ALA A 81 1.55 2.35 17.47
CA ALA A 81 1.59 1.31 16.43
C ALA A 81 2.64 0.21 16.69
N ASN A 82 3.86 0.59 17.10
CA ASN A 82 4.94 -0.38 17.32
C ASN A 82 4.65 -1.29 18.52
N LYS A 83 4.04 -0.75 19.58
CA LYS A 83 3.65 -1.55 20.75
C LYS A 83 2.63 -2.61 20.37
N ILE A 84 1.65 -2.27 19.54
CA ILE A 84 0.60 -3.20 19.10
C ILE A 84 1.14 -4.28 18.19
N THR A 85 1.98 -3.93 17.22
CA THR A 85 2.57 -4.95 16.35
C THR A 85 3.44 -5.92 17.15
N ILE A 86 4.19 -5.43 18.13
CA ILE A 86 4.97 -6.27 19.06
C ILE A 86 4.06 -7.16 19.91
N THR A 87 2.99 -6.60 20.47
CA THR A 87 1.99 -7.37 21.21
C THR A 87 1.40 -8.47 20.34
N ARG A 88 1.02 -8.18 19.09
CA ARG A 88 0.49 -9.17 18.14
C ARG A 88 1.49 -10.29 17.85
N ILE A 89 2.75 -9.93 17.58
CA ILE A 89 3.82 -10.90 17.36
C ILE A 89 4.01 -11.80 18.59
N LEU A 90 3.83 -11.25 19.80
CA LEU A 90 3.85 -12.03 21.05
C LEU A 90 2.59 -12.90 21.24
N LEU A 91 1.42 -12.45 20.77
CA LEU A 91 0.17 -13.21 20.86
C LEU A 91 0.12 -14.40 19.90
N ILE A 92 0.80 -14.35 18.74
CA ILE A 92 0.86 -15.47 17.78
C ILE A 92 1.36 -16.78 18.43
N PRO A 93 2.54 -16.83 19.08
CA PRO A 93 3.01 -18.07 19.70
C PRO A 93 2.13 -18.50 20.87
N VAL A 94 1.53 -17.56 21.60
CA VAL A 94 0.56 -17.86 22.67
C VAL A 94 -0.69 -18.53 22.09
N PHE A 95 -1.20 -18.01 20.98
CA PHE A 95 -2.30 -18.62 20.23
C PHE A 95 -1.95 -20.04 19.77
N VAL A 96 -0.79 -20.21 19.12
CA VAL A 96 -0.33 -21.52 18.62
C VAL A 96 -0.21 -22.51 19.78
N MET A 97 0.34 -22.08 20.92
CA MET A 97 0.43 -22.90 22.12
C MET A 97 -0.95 -23.44 22.54
N PHE A 98 -1.93 -22.56 22.78
CA PHE A 98 -3.28 -23.00 23.18
C PHE A 98 -3.95 -23.88 22.13
N ALA A 99 -3.77 -23.56 20.84
CA ALA A 99 -4.38 -24.32 19.75
C ALA A 99 -3.80 -25.74 19.61
N VAL A 100 -2.48 -25.90 19.79
CA VAL A 100 -1.80 -27.20 19.78
C VAL A 100 -2.20 -28.03 21.01
N TYR A 101 -2.16 -27.45 22.21
CA TYR A 101 -2.58 -28.15 23.43
C TYR A 101 -4.05 -28.58 23.38
N TYR A 102 -4.94 -27.77 22.80
CA TYR A 102 -6.32 -28.19 22.56
C TYR A 102 -6.38 -29.41 21.63
N GLY A 103 -5.62 -29.38 20.54
CA GLY A 103 -5.44 -30.53 19.65
C GLY A 103 -5.03 -31.82 20.33
N GLU A 104 -3.99 -31.74 21.15
CA GLU A 104 -3.52 -32.88 21.93
C GLU A 104 -4.59 -33.39 22.90
N SER A 105 -5.37 -32.49 23.51
CA SER A 105 -6.50 -32.88 24.38
C SER A 105 -7.61 -33.61 23.62
N VAL A 106 -7.88 -33.21 22.37
CA VAL A 106 -8.85 -33.88 21.49
C VAL A 106 -8.31 -35.26 21.10
N ARG A 107 -7.02 -35.36 20.74
CA ARG A 107 -6.36 -36.63 20.43
C ARG A 107 -6.33 -37.60 21.61
N ALA A 108 -6.20 -37.07 22.83
CA ALA A 108 -6.28 -37.84 24.08
C ALA A 108 -7.70 -38.28 24.45
N GLY A 109 -8.73 -37.88 23.69
CA GLY A 109 -10.13 -38.26 23.92
C GLY A 109 -10.87 -37.45 24.97
N HIS A 110 -10.21 -36.45 25.58
CA HIS A 110 -10.77 -35.57 26.61
C HIS A 110 -10.64 -34.10 26.17
N PRO A 111 -11.49 -33.63 25.22
CA PRO A 111 -11.40 -32.28 24.69
C PRO A 111 -11.62 -31.25 25.80
N GLN A 112 -10.58 -30.46 26.09
CA GLN A 112 -10.66 -29.39 27.09
C GLN A 112 -11.18 -28.11 26.45
N GLU A 113 -12.48 -27.85 26.61
CA GLU A 113 -13.15 -26.68 26.04
C GLU A 113 -12.59 -25.33 26.55
N SER A 114 -11.96 -25.32 27.74
CA SER A 114 -11.24 -24.15 28.26
C SER A 114 -10.06 -23.73 27.38
N LEU A 115 -9.29 -24.69 26.86
CA LEU A 115 -8.17 -24.43 25.96
C LEU A 115 -8.66 -23.89 24.61
N ARG A 116 -9.79 -24.42 24.11
CA ARG A 116 -10.43 -23.91 22.90
C ARG A 116 -10.89 -22.47 23.07
N ALA A 117 -11.57 -22.17 24.17
CA ALA A 117 -12.01 -20.81 24.49
C ALA A 117 -10.82 -19.84 24.62
N ALA A 118 -9.72 -20.28 25.24
CA ALA A 118 -8.49 -19.49 25.32
C ALA A 118 -7.88 -19.23 23.94
N ALA A 119 -7.78 -20.24 23.07
CA ALA A 119 -7.28 -20.06 21.70
C ALA A 119 -8.14 -19.07 20.90
N ILE A 120 -9.47 -19.18 20.98
CA ILE A 120 -10.41 -18.24 20.35
C ILE A 120 -10.24 -16.83 20.90
N ALA A 121 -10.13 -16.68 22.22
CA ALA A 121 -9.97 -15.38 22.86
C ALA A 121 -8.67 -14.69 22.43
N VAL A 122 -7.55 -15.42 22.38
CA VAL A 122 -6.26 -14.86 21.94
C VAL A 122 -6.29 -14.52 20.45
N PHE A 123 -6.87 -15.37 19.61
CA PHE A 123 -7.05 -15.08 18.18
C PHE A 123 -7.88 -13.82 17.96
N LEU A 124 -9.03 -13.72 18.62
CA LEU A 124 -9.90 -12.54 18.53
C LEU A 124 -9.20 -11.28 19.06
N ALA A 125 -8.49 -11.37 20.18
CA ALA A 125 -7.71 -10.26 20.70
C ALA A 125 -6.65 -9.80 19.69
N ALA A 126 -5.88 -10.72 19.11
CA ALA A 126 -4.87 -10.40 18.11
C ALA A 126 -5.47 -9.78 16.83
N ALA A 127 -6.60 -10.31 16.34
CA ALA A 127 -7.28 -9.80 15.16
C ALA A 127 -7.96 -8.43 15.39
N LEU A 128 -8.58 -8.23 16.55
CA LEU A 128 -9.22 -6.96 16.92
C LEU A 128 -8.18 -5.86 17.16
N SER A 129 -7.05 -6.18 17.79
CA SER A 129 -5.94 -5.23 17.96
C SER A 129 -5.47 -4.67 16.61
N ASP A 130 -5.40 -5.48 15.56
CA ASP A 130 -5.03 -4.98 14.22
C ASP A 130 -6.05 -3.98 13.66
N GLY A 131 -7.33 -4.33 13.67
CA GLY A 131 -8.38 -3.49 13.08
C GLY A 131 -8.56 -2.16 13.80
N ILE A 132 -8.53 -2.18 15.13
CA ILE A 132 -8.71 -0.98 15.96
C ILE A 132 -7.53 -0.01 15.76
N ASP A 133 -6.30 -0.52 15.74
CA ASP A 133 -5.12 0.33 15.65
C ASP A 133 -4.80 0.76 14.21
N GLY A 134 -5.16 -0.04 13.22
CA GLY A 134 -5.17 0.37 11.82
C GLY A 134 -6.16 1.53 11.58
N PHE A 135 -7.28 1.55 12.30
CA PHE A 135 -8.22 2.67 12.28
C PHE A 135 -7.67 3.89 13.03
N LEU A 136 -7.09 3.70 14.22
CA LEU A 136 -6.52 4.77 15.04
C LEU A 136 -5.31 5.43 14.34
N ALA A 137 -4.41 4.65 13.77
CA ALA A 137 -3.24 5.16 13.04
C ALA A 137 -3.62 6.01 11.82
N ARG A 138 -4.73 5.69 11.14
CA ARG A 138 -5.28 6.51 10.04
C ARG A 138 -5.87 7.83 10.54
N ARG A 139 -6.42 7.85 11.77
CA ARG A 139 -7.03 9.05 12.35
C ARG A 139 -6.00 10.00 12.96
N PHE A 140 -4.92 9.48 13.55
CA PHE A 140 -3.93 10.28 14.28
C PHE A 140 -2.65 10.60 13.47
N ASN A 141 -2.53 10.11 12.23
CA ASN A 141 -1.40 10.36 11.32
C ASN A 141 0.00 10.04 11.92
N GLN A 142 0.05 9.24 12.98
CA GLN A 142 1.29 8.79 13.62
C GLN A 142 1.72 7.45 13.03
N ARG A 143 2.36 7.49 11.86
CA ARG A 143 2.97 6.30 11.24
C ARG A 143 4.47 6.28 11.50
N SER A 144 4.95 5.19 12.10
CA SER A 144 6.38 4.90 12.23
C SER A 144 6.83 4.04 11.04
N ARG A 145 8.04 4.31 10.52
CA ARG A 145 8.65 3.50 9.44
C ARG A 145 8.77 2.02 9.82
N LEU A 146 9.07 1.73 11.10
CA LEU A 146 9.17 0.35 11.58
C LEU A 146 7.80 -0.32 11.60
N GLY A 147 6.79 0.35 12.15
CA GLY A 147 5.42 -0.17 12.21
C GLY A 147 4.84 -0.46 10.83
N GLU A 148 5.12 0.38 9.84
CA GLU A 148 4.64 0.20 8.46
C GLU A 148 5.15 -1.10 7.79
N ILE A 149 6.36 -1.55 8.14
CA ILE A 149 6.94 -2.80 7.62
C ILE A 149 6.50 -4.00 8.47
N LEU A 150 6.42 -3.83 9.79
CA LEU A 150 6.04 -4.89 10.73
C LEU A 150 4.56 -5.27 10.60
N ASP A 151 3.70 -4.33 10.22
CA ASP A 151 2.25 -4.53 10.19
C ASP A 151 1.80 -5.59 9.16
N PRO A 152 2.24 -5.56 7.87
CA PRO A 152 1.93 -6.62 6.91
C PRO A 152 2.47 -8.01 7.31
N ILE A 153 3.61 -8.05 8.01
CA ILE A 153 4.23 -9.30 8.47
C ILE A 153 3.39 -9.90 9.61
N ALA A 154 3.00 -9.08 10.59
CA ALA A 154 2.21 -9.53 11.73
C ALA A 154 0.77 -9.90 11.33
N ASP A 155 0.15 -9.13 10.42
CA ASP A 155 -1.19 -9.42 9.87
C ASP A 155 -1.23 -10.78 9.15
N LYS A 156 -0.33 -10.98 8.19
CA LYS A 156 -0.23 -12.26 7.47
C LYS A 156 0.28 -13.39 8.35
N GLY A 157 1.16 -13.09 9.31
CA GLY A 157 1.72 -14.06 10.24
C GLY A 157 0.63 -14.73 11.07
N LEU A 158 -0.28 -13.96 11.65
CA LEU A 158 -1.41 -14.51 12.42
C LEU A 158 -2.27 -15.43 11.54
N LEU A 159 -2.61 -14.99 10.33
CA LEU A 159 -3.45 -15.76 9.41
C LEU A 159 -2.78 -17.07 8.99
N ILE A 160 -1.53 -17.01 8.51
CA ILE A 160 -0.77 -18.19 8.04
C ILE A 160 -0.53 -19.17 9.18
N THR A 161 -0.06 -18.69 10.34
CA THR A 161 0.19 -19.56 11.51
C THR A 161 -1.09 -20.21 12.00
N THR A 162 -2.23 -19.50 11.96
CA THR A 162 -3.53 -20.07 12.32
C THR A 162 -3.95 -21.17 11.37
N ILE A 163 -3.92 -20.94 10.06
CA ILE A 163 -4.28 -21.97 9.07
C ILE A 163 -3.37 -23.19 9.21
N LEU A 164 -2.04 -22.99 9.34
CA LEU A 164 -1.09 -24.09 9.51
C LEU A 164 -1.38 -24.88 10.77
N THR A 165 -1.58 -24.19 11.91
CA THR A 165 -1.88 -24.85 13.18
C THR A 165 -3.16 -25.67 13.09
N LEU A 166 -4.25 -25.10 12.55
CA LEU A 166 -5.52 -25.81 12.35
C LEU A 166 -5.44 -26.95 11.31
N THR A 167 -4.46 -26.93 10.41
CA THR A 167 -4.23 -28.02 9.44
C THR A 167 -3.48 -29.18 10.08
N PHE A 168 -2.45 -28.89 10.88
CA PHE A 168 -1.55 -29.91 11.46
C PHE A 168 -1.97 -30.43 12.82
N THR A 169 -3.00 -29.82 13.41
CA THR A 169 -3.50 -30.21 14.73
C THR A 169 -4.79 -31.02 14.58
N ASP A 170 -4.97 -32.06 15.41
CA ASP A 170 -6.12 -32.97 15.41
C ASP A 170 -7.41 -32.34 15.97
N TRP A 171 -7.82 -31.20 15.42
CA TRP A 171 -9.10 -30.57 15.75
C TRP A 171 -10.26 -31.37 15.13
N LYS A 172 -11.47 -31.20 15.66
CA LYS A 172 -12.69 -31.82 15.12
C LYS A 172 -12.88 -31.58 13.62
N TYR A 173 -12.55 -30.37 13.17
CA TYR A 173 -12.49 -30.01 11.77
C TYR A 173 -11.12 -29.46 11.46
N THR A 174 -10.51 -29.93 10.38
CA THR A 174 -9.20 -29.48 9.91
C THR A 174 -9.32 -28.90 8.51
N PHE A 175 -8.39 -28.02 8.17
CA PHE A 175 -8.30 -27.55 6.79
C PHE A 175 -7.76 -28.68 5.89
N PRO A 176 -8.33 -28.87 4.68
CA PRO A 176 -7.70 -29.72 3.68
C PRO A 176 -6.31 -29.20 3.34
N ALA A 177 -5.33 -30.09 3.14
CA ALA A 177 -3.93 -29.71 2.87
C ALA A 177 -3.73 -28.78 1.66
N TRP A 178 -4.64 -28.82 0.68
CA TRP A 178 -4.60 -27.91 -0.48
C TRP A 178 -4.85 -26.45 -0.10
N PHE A 179 -5.60 -26.17 0.97
CA PHE A 179 -5.99 -24.82 1.36
C PHE A 179 -4.80 -23.98 1.86
N PRO A 180 -3.98 -24.39 2.86
CA PRO A 180 -2.78 -23.65 3.25
C PRO A 180 -1.80 -23.46 2.09
N VAL A 181 -1.61 -24.49 1.26
CA VAL A 181 -0.72 -24.41 0.08
C VAL A 181 -1.21 -23.33 -0.88
N LEU A 182 -2.52 -23.25 -1.12
CA LEU A 182 -3.13 -22.22 -1.97
C LEU A 182 -2.95 -20.82 -1.39
N VAL A 183 -3.23 -20.63 -0.09
CA VAL A 183 -3.08 -19.33 0.58
C VAL A 183 -1.63 -18.84 0.54
N ILE A 184 -0.68 -19.70 0.92
CA ILE A 184 0.76 -19.38 0.92
C ILE A 184 1.24 -19.14 -0.52
N GLY A 185 0.85 -20.01 -1.46
CA GLY A 185 1.23 -19.89 -2.87
C GLY A 185 0.75 -18.58 -3.50
N ARG A 186 -0.50 -18.19 -3.26
CA ARG A 186 -1.06 -16.91 -3.71
C ARG A 186 -0.29 -15.73 -3.13
N ASP A 187 0.06 -15.79 -1.85
CA ASP A 187 0.81 -14.73 -1.18
C ASP A 187 2.23 -14.59 -1.71
N LEU A 188 2.92 -15.70 -2.00
CA LEU A 188 4.21 -15.70 -2.68
C LEU A 188 4.10 -15.09 -4.09
N VAL A 189 3.09 -15.48 -4.87
CA VAL A 189 2.86 -14.93 -6.22
C VAL A 189 2.66 -13.41 -6.18
N ILE A 190 1.90 -12.90 -5.21
CA ILE A 190 1.69 -11.45 -5.06
C ILE A 190 2.97 -10.74 -4.64
N LEU A 191 3.73 -11.29 -3.68
CA LEU A 191 4.99 -10.71 -3.22
C LEU A 191 6.04 -10.69 -4.33
N THR A 192 6.23 -11.81 -5.03
CA THR A 192 7.17 -11.92 -6.15
C THR A 192 6.73 -11.04 -7.32
N GLY A 193 5.44 -11.05 -7.66
CA GLY A 193 4.89 -10.20 -8.74
C GLY A 193 5.09 -8.71 -8.45
N ALA A 194 4.83 -8.27 -7.21
CA ALA A 194 5.13 -6.90 -6.79
C ALA A 194 6.63 -6.60 -6.87
N ALA A 195 7.49 -7.49 -6.33
CA ALA A 195 8.93 -7.30 -6.37
C ALA A 195 9.45 -7.14 -7.81
N VAL A 196 9.06 -8.05 -8.72
CA VAL A 196 9.45 -7.98 -10.14
C VAL A 196 9.02 -6.67 -10.77
N LEU A 197 7.79 -6.22 -10.52
CA LEU A 197 7.27 -4.98 -11.08
C LEU A 197 8.01 -3.74 -10.55
N GLN A 198 8.41 -3.77 -9.27
CA GLN A 198 9.26 -2.74 -8.69
C GLN A 198 10.65 -2.71 -9.33
N PHE A 199 11.24 -3.87 -9.60
CA PHE A 199 12.55 -3.96 -10.24
C PHE A 199 12.53 -3.51 -11.71
N VAL A 200 11.47 -3.82 -12.46
CA VAL A 200 11.39 -3.50 -13.90
C VAL A 200 10.93 -2.06 -14.15
N ASN A 201 9.85 -1.62 -13.48
CA ASN A 201 9.22 -0.33 -13.79
C ASN A 201 9.67 0.80 -12.85
N GLY A 202 10.43 0.50 -11.79
CA GLY A 202 10.86 1.47 -10.77
C GLY A 202 9.72 2.04 -9.90
N HIS A 203 8.46 1.83 -10.29
CA HIS A 203 7.26 2.31 -9.63
C HIS A 203 6.25 1.19 -9.46
N LEU A 204 5.75 1.06 -8.23
CA LEU A 204 4.68 0.14 -7.86
C LEU A 204 3.32 0.83 -7.96
N GLU A 205 2.63 0.71 -9.09
CA GLU A 205 1.19 0.98 -9.13
C GLU A 205 0.40 -0.27 -8.76
N VAL A 206 0.50 -0.69 -7.50
CA VAL A 206 -0.36 -1.74 -6.96
C VAL A 206 -1.71 -1.10 -6.64
N ARG A 207 -2.64 -1.16 -7.59
CA ARG A 207 -4.03 -0.76 -7.33
C ARG A 207 -4.62 -1.70 -6.27
N PRO A 208 -5.19 -1.17 -5.18
CA PRO A 208 -5.82 -1.99 -4.16
C PRO A 208 -7.07 -2.65 -4.75
N SER A 209 -6.99 -3.95 -5.04
CA SER A 209 -8.14 -4.70 -5.57
C SER A 209 -9.14 -5.00 -4.45
N LEU A 210 -10.42 -4.74 -4.70
CA LEU A 210 -11.50 -5.14 -3.77
C LEU A 210 -11.57 -6.66 -3.62
N LEU A 211 -11.18 -7.40 -4.66
CA LEU A 211 -11.06 -8.85 -4.67
C LEU A 211 -10.06 -9.37 -3.62
N GLY A 212 -8.91 -8.70 -3.46
CA GLY A 212 -7.93 -9.08 -2.43
C GLY A 212 -8.47 -8.95 -1.01
N LYS A 213 -9.24 -7.89 -0.74
CA LYS A 213 -9.88 -7.67 0.57
C LYS A 213 -11.01 -8.66 0.83
N ALA A 214 -11.80 -8.98 -0.20
CA ALA A 214 -12.86 -9.97 -0.08
C ALA A 214 -12.28 -11.37 0.19
N ALA A 215 -11.19 -11.74 -0.47
CA ALA A 215 -10.52 -13.02 -0.26
C ALA A 215 -10.00 -13.16 1.18
N THR A 216 -9.33 -12.14 1.73
CA THR A 216 -8.82 -12.20 3.10
C THR A 216 -9.95 -12.19 4.14
N ALA A 217 -11.04 -11.46 3.89
CA ALA A 217 -12.21 -11.49 4.75
C ALA A 217 -12.86 -12.90 4.79
N LEU A 218 -12.95 -13.58 3.64
CA LEU A 218 -13.45 -14.95 3.56
C LEU A 218 -12.49 -15.95 4.22
N GLN A 219 -11.17 -15.77 4.11
CA GLN A 219 -10.19 -16.59 4.82
C GLN A 219 -10.32 -16.45 6.34
N MET A 220 -10.40 -15.20 6.85
CA MET A 220 -10.63 -14.95 8.28
C MET A 220 -11.95 -15.57 8.77
N SER A 221 -13.00 -15.49 7.94
CA SER A 221 -14.29 -16.12 8.23
C SER A 221 -14.19 -17.65 8.28
N ALA A 222 -13.43 -18.27 7.37
CA ALA A 222 -13.20 -19.72 7.34
C ALA A 222 -12.43 -20.20 8.57
N ILE A 223 -11.40 -19.45 8.99
CA ILE A 223 -10.66 -19.71 10.23
C ILE A 223 -11.60 -19.69 11.42
N ALA A 224 -12.37 -18.61 11.59
CA ALA A 224 -13.34 -18.50 12.67
C ALA A 224 -14.33 -19.67 12.65
N TRP A 225 -14.87 -20.04 11.49
CA TRP A 225 -15.82 -21.15 11.34
C TRP A 225 -15.27 -22.47 11.89
N ILE A 226 -14.01 -22.80 11.57
CA ILE A 226 -13.34 -24.00 12.08
C ILE A 226 -13.06 -23.89 13.57
N MET A 227 -12.59 -22.73 14.04
CA MET A 227 -12.30 -22.53 15.46
C MET A 227 -13.56 -22.69 16.34
N PHE A 228 -14.70 -22.17 15.88
CA PHE A 228 -15.99 -22.34 16.56
C PHE A 228 -16.60 -23.74 16.39
N GLN A 229 -16.02 -24.60 15.56
CA GLN A 229 -16.51 -25.94 15.22
C GLN A 229 -17.93 -25.95 14.67
N LEU A 230 -18.25 -24.98 13.83
CA LEU A 230 -19.54 -24.90 13.16
C LEU A 230 -19.66 -26.03 12.11
N PRO A 231 -20.89 -26.55 11.87
CA PRO A 231 -21.10 -27.64 10.92
C PRO A 231 -20.74 -27.24 9.49
N ASN A 232 -20.39 -28.24 8.67
CA ASN A 232 -20.13 -28.10 7.24
C ASN A 232 -19.07 -27.05 6.85
N PRO A 233 -17.84 -27.08 7.43
CA PRO A 233 -16.80 -26.09 7.12
C PRO A 233 -16.35 -26.14 5.65
N PHE A 234 -16.56 -27.26 4.95
CA PHE A 234 -16.15 -27.47 3.56
C PHE A 234 -16.58 -26.34 2.61
N TRP A 235 -17.84 -25.90 2.69
CA TRP A 235 -18.36 -24.85 1.80
C TRP A 235 -17.70 -23.49 2.05
N VAL A 236 -17.44 -23.16 3.31
CA VAL A 236 -16.78 -21.90 3.70
C VAL A 236 -15.31 -21.91 3.26
N VAL A 237 -14.63 -23.04 3.45
CA VAL A 237 -13.24 -23.24 3.00
C VAL A 237 -13.15 -23.21 1.47
N ALA A 238 -14.07 -23.86 0.76
CA ALA A 238 -14.14 -23.85 -0.69
C ALA A 238 -14.41 -22.44 -1.24
N ALA A 239 -15.33 -21.70 -0.64
CA ALA A 239 -15.62 -20.31 -1.01
C ALA A 239 -14.40 -19.40 -0.77
N ALA A 240 -13.73 -19.54 0.38
CA ALA A 240 -12.50 -18.81 0.68
C ALA A 240 -11.36 -19.17 -0.30
N GLY A 241 -11.21 -20.46 -0.64
CA GLY A 241 -10.23 -20.94 -1.62
C GLY A 241 -10.49 -20.38 -3.01
N ALA A 242 -11.75 -20.44 -3.48
CA ALA A 242 -12.16 -19.89 -4.77
C ALA A 242 -11.92 -18.37 -4.83
N ALA A 243 -12.31 -17.62 -3.79
CA ALA A 243 -12.04 -16.19 -3.72
C ALA A 243 -10.54 -15.87 -3.72
N THR A 244 -9.73 -16.70 -3.06
CA THR A 244 -8.26 -16.56 -3.06
C THR A 244 -7.68 -16.77 -4.45
N LEU A 245 -8.15 -17.79 -5.19
CA LEU A 245 -7.74 -18.03 -6.58
C LEU A 245 -8.15 -16.90 -7.51
N LEU A 246 -9.40 -16.44 -7.41
CA LEU A 246 -9.91 -15.32 -8.21
C LEU A 246 -9.12 -14.03 -7.94
N SER A 247 -8.82 -13.76 -6.67
CA SER A 247 -7.95 -12.64 -6.29
C SER A 247 -6.54 -12.81 -6.88
N GLY A 248 -5.92 -13.99 -6.73
CA GLY A 248 -4.59 -14.27 -7.24
C GLY A 248 -4.50 -14.09 -8.76
N PHE A 249 -5.47 -14.63 -9.50
CA PHE A 249 -5.55 -14.49 -10.96
C PHE A 249 -5.70 -13.02 -11.37
N GLY A 250 -6.55 -12.25 -10.69
CA GLY A 250 -6.71 -10.82 -10.93
C GLY A 250 -5.39 -10.05 -10.77
N TYR A 251 -4.63 -10.33 -9.70
CA TYR A 251 -3.32 -9.71 -9.48
C TYR A 251 -2.31 -10.07 -10.56
N VAL A 252 -2.25 -11.34 -10.97
CA VAL A 252 -1.33 -11.79 -12.03
C VAL A 252 -1.69 -11.15 -13.38
N ALA A 253 -2.98 -11.07 -13.72
CA ALA A 253 -3.44 -10.43 -14.95
C ALA A 253 -3.09 -8.93 -14.97
N ASP A 254 -3.27 -8.22 -13.86
CA ASP A 254 -2.88 -6.82 -13.73
C ASP A 254 -1.36 -6.64 -13.84
N ALA A 255 -0.57 -7.55 -13.25
CA ALA A 255 0.89 -7.51 -13.36
C ALA A 255 1.37 -7.69 -14.81
N ILE A 256 0.82 -8.67 -15.55
CA ILE A 256 1.16 -8.91 -16.97
C ILE A 256 0.80 -7.69 -17.83
N ARG A 257 -0.34 -7.05 -17.55
CA ARG A 257 -0.78 -5.85 -18.26
C ARG A 257 0.16 -4.66 -18.04
N GLN A 258 0.66 -4.48 -16.82
CA GLN A 258 1.61 -3.41 -16.50
C GLN A 258 2.99 -3.63 -17.15
N LEU A 259 3.44 -4.88 -17.26
CA LEU A 259 4.68 -5.22 -17.96
C LEU A 259 4.58 -4.93 -19.48
N HIS A 260 3.45 -5.26 -20.10
CA HIS A 260 3.23 -4.96 -21.53
C HIS A 260 3.22 -3.45 -21.81
N ILE A 261 2.65 -2.63 -20.92
CA ILE A 261 2.58 -1.17 -21.10
C ILE A 261 3.95 -0.51 -20.84
N GLY A 262 4.74 -1.03 -19.89
CA GLY A 262 6.09 -0.54 -19.58
C GLY A 262 7.14 -0.85 -20.66
N GLY A 263 6.94 -1.90 -21.47
CA GLY A 263 7.88 -2.34 -22.50
C GLY A 263 8.02 -1.44 -23.74
N HIS A 264 7.15 -0.45 -23.93
CA HIS A 264 7.25 0.53 -25.04
C HIS A 264 8.02 1.82 -24.68
N GLY A 265 8.68 1.86 -23.52
CA GLY A 265 9.59 2.93 -23.14
C GLY A 265 10.88 2.89 -23.97
N ASN A 266 10.92 3.71 -25.02
CA ASN A 266 12.05 4.05 -25.87
C ASN A 266 13.44 3.95 -25.17
N PRO A 267 14.35 3.06 -25.59
CA PRO A 267 15.73 3.06 -25.11
C PRO A 267 16.46 4.26 -25.73
N ARG A 268 16.40 5.41 -25.05
CA ARG A 268 17.33 6.52 -25.27
C ARG A 268 18.36 6.52 -24.14
N THR A 269 19.34 5.66 -24.30
CA THR A 269 20.69 5.83 -23.75
C THR A 269 21.66 5.80 -24.90
#